data_AF-A0A813C1S2-F1
#
_entry.id   AF-A0A813C1S2-F1
#
_cell.length_a   1.000
_cell.length_b   1.000
_cell.length_c   1.000
_cell.angle_alpha   90.00
_cell.angle_beta   90.00
_cell.angle_gamma   90.00
#
_symmetry.space_group_name_H-M   'P 1'
#
loop_
_entity.id
_entity.type
_entity.pdbx_description
1 polymer ?
#
loop_
_entity_poly.entity_id
_entity_poly.type
_entity_poly.pdbx_seq_one_letter_code
_entity_poly.pdbx_strand_id
1 'polypeptide(L)'
;MFSELSFNTLVQSFPSNPDSEATAYVDCKLCSRSGMQCTANVLGGRTQLVASHIHLASDGDGENGAGPPVINFCGDNGPGMIADGSSYKSPCSHYKNRAALMSMTGNFVDGAQNAGFTLGSRLKDIAANPSKYYFNFHSIASWTHWQIEGKGPVGMCRGVMQMSQRRLGSLLV
;
A
#
# COMPACT_ATOMS: atom_id res chain seq x y z
N MET A 1 2.94 -8.71 9.86
CA MET A 1 1.72 -8.62 9.01
C MET A 1 2.20 -8.64 7.59
N PHE A 2 1.41 -9.16 6.67
CA PHE A 2 1.81 -9.21 5.27
C PHE A 2 0.64 -8.89 4.36
N SER A 3 0.92 -8.68 3.08
CA SER A 3 -0.07 -8.58 2.03
C SER A 3 0.49 -9.18 0.74
N GLU A 4 -0.33 -9.99 0.08
CA GLU A 4 -0.09 -10.49 -1.26
C GLU A 4 -0.92 -9.66 -2.22
N LEU A 5 -0.23 -8.95 -3.12
CA LEU A 5 -0.85 -8.00 -4.03
C LEU A 5 -0.88 -8.59 -5.43
N SER A 6 -1.99 -8.36 -6.10
CA SER A 6 -2.15 -8.64 -7.52
C SER A 6 -2.94 -7.51 -8.18
N PHE A 7 -2.88 -7.46 -9.51
CA PHE A 7 -3.75 -6.61 -10.28
C PHE A 7 -5.22 -6.98 -10.04
N ASN A 8 -6.03 -6.04 -9.57
CA ASN A 8 -7.46 -6.23 -9.37
C ASN A 8 -8.23 -5.81 -10.63
N THR A 9 -8.78 -6.80 -11.35
CA THR A 9 -9.52 -6.58 -12.60
C THR A 9 -10.83 -5.81 -12.45
N LEU A 10 -11.41 -5.76 -11.25
CA LEU A 10 -12.67 -5.05 -10.97
C LEU A 10 -12.43 -3.56 -10.69
N VAL A 11 -11.34 -3.25 -9.98
CA VAL A 11 -11.10 -1.89 -9.45
C VAL A 11 -10.00 -1.15 -10.21
N GLN A 12 -8.98 -1.85 -10.71
CA GLN A 12 -7.75 -1.26 -11.25
C GLN A 12 -7.64 -1.39 -12.78
N SER A 13 -8.66 -1.93 -13.44
CA SER A 13 -8.62 -2.25 -14.86
C SER A 13 -8.85 -1.03 -15.76
N PHE A 14 -7.98 -0.90 -16.77
CA PHE A 14 -8.10 0.08 -17.83
C PHE A 14 -7.42 -0.41 -19.12
N PRO A 15 -7.81 0.11 -20.30
CA PRO A 15 -7.26 -0.32 -21.58
C PRO A 15 -5.74 -0.17 -21.66
N SER A 16 -5.08 -1.19 -22.22
CA SER A 16 -3.63 -1.20 -22.44
C SER A 16 -2.80 -0.96 -21.16
N ASN A 17 -3.31 -1.34 -19.99
CA ASN A 17 -2.58 -1.21 -18.73
C ASN A 17 -1.24 -1.99 -18.80
N PRO A 18 -0.09 -1.29 -18.84
CA PRO A 18 1.21 -1.94 -18.99
C PRO A 18 1.60 -2.74 -17.75
N ASP A 19 0.96 -2.48 -16.62
CA ASP A 19 1.27 -3.09 -15.33
C ASP A 19 0.23 -4.15 -14.90
N SER A 20 -0.60 -4.64 -15.83
CA SER A 20 -1.64 -5.64 -15.56
C SER A 20 -1.11 -7.00 -15.07
N GLU A 21 0.19 -7.26 -15.25
CA GLU A 21 0.88 -8.46 -14.75
C GLU A 21 1.56 -8.22 -13.39
N ALA A 22 1.41 -7.03 -12.80
CA ALA A 22 2.13 -6.68 -11.59
C ALA A 22 1.60 -7.43 -10.36
N THR A 23 2.53 -7.99 -9.59
CA THR A 23 2.27 -8.63 -8.30
C THR A 23 3.24 -8.11 -7.26
N ALA A 24 2.89 -8.22 -5.98
CA ALA A 24 3.84 -7.91 -4.93
C ALA A 24 3.63 -8.76 -3.68
N TYR A 25 4.69 -8.95 -2.92
CA TYR A 25 4.61 -9.41 -1.54
C TYR A 25 5.16 -8.32 -0.64
N VAL A 26 4.39 -7.95 0.39
CA VAL A 26 4.77 -6.94 1.39
C VAL A 26 4.77 -7.59 2.76
N ASP A 27 5.88 -7.50 3.50
CA ASP A 27 5.94 -7.84 4.93
C ASP A 27 6.16 -6.58 5.75
N CYS A 28 5.32 -6.39 6.77
CA CYS A 28 5.27 -5.23 7.62
C CYS A 28 5.41 -5.60 9.09
N LYS A 29 6.34 -4.92 9.76
CA LYS A 29 6.57 -4.97 11.20
C LYS A 29 6.00 -3.71 11.85
N LEU A 30 5.16 -3.92 12.85
CA LEU A 30 4.63 -2.86 13.71
C LEU A 30 5.70 -2.52 14.75
N CYS A 31 6.27 -1.31 14.66
CA CYS A 31 7.31 -0.83 15.54
C CYS A 31 6.72 0.19 16.51
N SER A 32 6.57 -0.19 17.79
CA SER A 32 5.87 0.60 18.81
C SER A 32 6.35 2.04 19.02
N ARG A 33 7.58 2.37 18.58
CA ARG A 33 8.17 3.72 18.70
C ARG A 33 8.47 4.43 17.37
N SER A 34 8.69 3.69 16.29
CA SER A 34 9.11 4.24 14.98
C SER A 34 8.04 4.14 13.89
N GLY A 35 6.86 3.59 14.21
CA GLY A 35 5.75 3.46 13.28
C GLY A 35 5.64 2.07 12.69
N MET A 36 5.63 1.97 11.35
CA MET A 36 5.61 0.69 10.64
C MET A 36 6.81 0.61 9.71
N GLN A 37 7.51 -0.52 9.70
CA GLN A 37 8.57 -0.81 8.73
C GLN A 37 8.07 -1.91 7.81
N CYS A 38 8.12 -1.70 6.51
CA CYS A 38 7.75 -2.73 5.55
C CYS A 38 8.89 -3.01 4.58
N THR A 39 9.00 -4.26 4.13
CA THR A 39 9.78 -4.63 2.96
C THR A 39 8.84 -5.15 1.89
N ALA A 40 9.11 -4.82 0.63
CA ALA A 40 8.30 -5.28 -0.47
C ALA A 40 9.16 -5.78 -1.62
N ASN A 41 8.63 -6.78 -2.32
CA ASN A 41 9.10 -7.23 -3.62
C ASN A 41 7.97 -7.07 -4.62
N VAL A 42 8.12 -6.14 -5.56
CA VAL A 42 7.15 -5.89 -6.64
C VAL A 42 7.71 -6.45 -7.93
N LEU A 43 6.93 -7.29 -8.61
CA LEU A 43 7.31 -8.00 -9.82
C LEU A 43 6.35 -7.65 -10.96
N GLY A 44 6.80 -7.79 -12.20
CA GLY A 44 5.94 -7.71 -13.39
C GLY A 44 5.52 -6.30 -13.81
N GLY A 45 5.76 -5.27 -12.98
CA GLY A 45 5.53 -3.88 -13.34
C GLY A 45 6.47 -3.39 -14.44
N ARG A 46 5.95 -2.48 -15.27
CA ARG A 46 6.60 -1.90 -16.45
C ARG A 46 6.75 -0.40 -16.35
N THR A 47 5.94 0.29 -15.55
CA THR A 47 6.09 1.74 -15.31
C THR A 47 6.54 2.03 -13.89
N GLN A 48 7.21 3.17 -13.70
CA GLN A 48 7.81 3.54 -12.42
C GLN A 48 6.76 3.56 -11.29
N LEU A 49 7.13 3.02 -10.13
CA LEU A 49 6.36 3.13 -8.90
C LEU A 49 6.44 4.57 -8.37
N VAL A 50 5.28 5.13 -8.03
CA VAL A 50 5.16 6.54 -7.62
C VAL A 50 4.60 6.72 -6.23
N ALA A 51 3.94 5.71 -5.68
CA ALA A 51 3.48 5.71 -4.29
C ALA A 51 3.18 4.29 -3.81
N SER A 52 3.13 4.16 -2.49
CA SER A 52 2.71 2.94 -1.80
C SER A 52 2.01 3.29 -0.49
N HIS A 53 0.91 2.59 -0.23
CA HIS A 53 -0.04 2.98 0.81
C HIS A 53 -0.65 1.76 1.50
N ILE A 54 -0.98 1.93 2.78
CA ILE A 54 -2.07 1.18 3.41
C ILE A 54 -3.30 2.08 3.43
N HIS A 55 -4.39 1.57 2.88
CA HIS A 55 -5.69 2.22 2.85
C HIS A 55 -6.66 1.58 3.84
N LEU A 56 -7.57 2.38 4.37
CA LEU A 56 -8.74 1.91 5.11
C LEU A 56 -9.92 1.81 4.13
N ALA A 57 -10.49 0.62 3.94
CA ALA A 57 -11.68 0.45 3.14
C ALA A 57 -12.90 1.07 3.84
N SER A 58 -13.66 1.92 3.16
CA SER A 58 -14.77 2.67 3.75
C SER A 58 -15.96 1.80 4.16
N ASP A 59 -16.13 0.64 3.52
CA ASP A 59 -17.12 -0.39 3.85
C ASP A 59 -16.59 -1.45 4.84
N GLY A 60 -15.31 -1.35 5.23
CA GLY A 60 -14.63 -2.34 6.08
C GLY A 60 -14.19 -3.60 5.34
N ASP A 61 -14.32 -3.68 4.02
CA ASP A 61 -13.84 -4.79 3.19
C ASP A 61 -12.54 -4.40 2.48
N GLY A 62 -11.39 -4.78 3.05
CA GLY A 62 -10.08 -4.54 2.44
C GLY A 62 -9.84 -5.31 1.15
N GLU A 63 -10.62 -6.37 0.85
CA GLU A 63 -10.44 -7.15 -0.36
C GLU A 63 -11.04 -6.42 -1.58
N ASN A 64 -12.27 -5.93 -1.44
CA ASN A 64 -13.02 -5.35 -2.57
C ASN A 64 -13.31 -3.85 -2.41
N GLY A 65 -13.39 -3.36 -1.18
CA GLY A 65 -13.70 -1.96 -0.87
C GLY A 65 -12.57 -1.00 -1.27
N ALA A 66 -12.88 0.29 -1.24
CA ALA A 66 -11.92 1.36 -1.49
C ALA A 66 -11.97 2.39 -0.37
N GLY A 67 -10.89 3.16 -0.21
CA GLY A 67 -10.89 4.28 0.70
C GLY A 67 -9.55 5.01 0.75
N PRO A 68 -9.45 6.05 1.60
CA PRO A 68 -8.28 6.91 1.67
C PRO A 68 -7.05 6.20 2.29
N PRO A 69 -5.83 6.64 1.95
CA PRO A 69 -4.61 6.12 2.57
C PRO A 69 -4.52 6.59 4.03
N VAL A 70 -4.17 5.69 4.94
CA VAL A 70 -3.95 6.00 6.36
C VAL A 70 -2.46 5.98 6.74
N ILE A 71 -1.65 5.23 5.99
CA ILE A 71 -0.19 5.18 6.13
C ILE A 71 0.39 5.21 4.71
N ASN A 72 1.35 6.10 4.46
CA ASN A 72 2.13 6.10 3.23
C ASN A 72 3.54 5.58 3.48
N PHE A 73 4.23 5.13 2.44
CA PHE A 73 5.58 4.57 2.57
C PHE A 73 6.53 5.25 1.59
N CYS A 74 6.87 4.57 0.50
CA CYS A 74 7.64 5.17 -0.58
C CYS A 74 6.73 5.93 -1.52
N GLY A 75 7.23 7.02 -2.10
CA GLY A 75 6.53 7.76 -3.15
C GLY A 75 7.27 9.00 -3.63
N ASP A 76 6.72 9.63 -4.67
CA ASP A 76 7.25 10.82 -5.30
C ASP A 76 6.56 12.08 -4.75
N ASN A 77 7.34 12.99 -4.17
CA ASN A 77 6.86 14.28 -3.65
C ASN A 77 6.83 15.38 -4.73
N GLY A 78 7.09 15.03 -6.00
CA GLY A 78 7.11 15.97 -7.12
C GLY A 78 5.75 16.62 -7.40
N PRO A 79 5.74 17.81 -8.04
CA PRO A 79 4.50 18.46 -8.45
C PRO A 79 3.66 17.56 -9.38
N GLY A 80 2.34 17.53 -9.16
CA GLY A 80 1.41 16.71 -9.96
C GLY A 80 1.37 15.23 -9.57
N MET A 81 2.16 14.82 -8.57
CA MET A 81 2.11 13.47 -8.01
C MET A 81 1.06 13.35 -6.90
N ILE A 82 0.86 12.12 -6.42
CA ILE A 82 -0.17 11.80 -5.42
C ILE A 82 0.14 12.52 -4.11
N ALA A 83 -0.64 13.55 -3.79
CA ALA A 83 -0.61 14.24 -2.51
C ALA A 83 -1.68 13.67 -1.57
N ASP A 84 -1.25 12.90 -0.57
CA ASP A 84 -2.14 12.26 0.40
C ASP A 84 -2.29 13.04 1.71
N GLY A 85 -1.62 14.19 1.82
CA GLY A 85 -1.60 15.02 3.03
C GLY A 85 -0.30 14.91 3.82
N SER A 86 0.62 14.03 3.45
CA SER A 86 1.92 13.90 4.13
C SER A 86 3.05 13.52 3.18
N SER A 87 4.20 14.18 3.27
CA SER A 87 5.34 13.85 2.40
C SER A 87 5.80 12.40 2.58
N TYR A 88 6.10 11.74 1.47
CA TYR A 88 6.76 10.44 1.47
C TYR A 88 8.18 10.59 2.01
N LYS A 89 8.62 9.63 2.82
CA LYS A 89 9.95 9.65 3.46
C LYS A 89 11.08 9.25 2.52
N SER A 90 10.76 8.58 1.42
CA SER A 90 11.72 8.08 0.45
C SER A 90 11.03 7.82 -0.90
N PRO A 91 11.75 7.93 -2.03
CA PRO A 91 11.22 7.49 -3.32
C PRO A 91 11.03 5.97 -3.36
N CYS A 92 10.11 5.49 -4.20
CA CYS A 92 10.01 4.06 -4.48
C CYS A 92 11.20 3.59 -5.33
N SER A 93 11.60 2.34 -5.12
CA SER A 93 12.70 1.75 -5.88
C SER A 93 12.32 1.53 -7.34
N HIS A 94 13.26 1.83 -8.24
CA HIS A 94 13.09 1.52 -9.65
C HIS A 94 13.17 0.01 -9.91
N TYR A 95 12.47 -0.44 -10.95
CA TYR A 95 12.59 -1.81 -11.43
C TYR A 95 13.99 -2.09 -11.97
N LYS A 96 14.58 -3.20 -11.53
CA LYS A 96 15.78 -3.82 -12.11
C LYS A 96 15.42 -5.26 -12.47
N ASN A 97 15.58 -5.64 -13.74
CA ASN A 97 15.16 -6.96 -14.24
C ASN A 97 13.70 -7.30 -13.89
N ARG A 98 12.77 -6.34 -14.06
CA ARG A 98 11.34 -6.45 -13.73
C ARG A 98 11.02 -6.68 -12.24
N ALA A 99 11.97 -6.45 -11.34
CA ALA A 99 11.76 -6.52 -9.89
C ALA A 99 12.12 -5.18 -9.22
N ALA A 100 11.29 -4.73 -8.28
CA ALA A 100 11.58 -3.61 -7.39
C ALA A 100 11.56 -4.10 -5.95
N LEU A 101 12.75 -4.09 -5.32
CA LEU A 101 12.95 -4.48 -3.93
C LEU A 101 13.12 -3.24 -3.08
N MET A 102 12.34 -3.12 -2.00
CA MET A 102 12.35 -1.93 -1.16
C MET A 102 12.24 -2.25 0.32
N SER A 103 12.90 -1.42 1.13
CA SER A 103 12.68 -1.30 2.56
C SER A 103 12.17 0.11 2.82
N MET A 104 11.01 0.22 3.44
CA MET A 104 10.26 1.47 3.51
C MET A 104 9.73 1.71 4.92
N THR A 105 9.80 2.96 5.34
CA THR A 105 9.31 3.41 6.66
C THR A 105 7.96 4.09 6.45
N GLY A 106 6.95 3.60 7.14
CA GLY A 106 5.61 4.18 7.13
C GLY A 106 5.61 5.60 7.68
N ASN A 107 4.85 6.47 7.05
CA ASN A 107 4.48 7.79 7.55
C ASN A 107 2.98 7.83 7.83
N PHE A 108 2.61 8.47 8.93
CA PHE A 108 1.22 8.70 9.25
C PHE A 108 0.67 9.77 8.31
N VAL A 109 -0.40 9.46 7.60
CA VAL A 109 -1.01 10.42 6.68
C VAL A 109 -1.87 11.39 7.47
N ASP A 110 -1.60 12.68 7.35
CA ASP A 110 -2.44 13.73 7.89
C ASP A 110 -3.70 13.90 7.03
N GLY A 111 -4.87 13.75 7.65
CA GLY A 111 -6.14 13.79 6.94
C GLY A 111 -7.32 13.29 7.77
N ALA A 112 -8.53 13.57 7.29
CA ALA A 112 -9.78 13.25 7.98
C ALA A 112 -9.93 11.76 8.30
N GLN A 113 -9.37 10.88 7.45
CA GLN A 113 -9.32 9.43 7.65
C GLN A 113 -8.55 8.99 8.89
N ASN A 114 -7.71 9.86 9.43
CA ASN A 114 -6.92 9.66 10.64
C ASN A 114 -7.35 10.59 11.77
N ALA A 115 -8.45 11.33 11.62
CA ALA A 115 -8.96 12.21 12.67
C ALA A 115 -9.24 11.42 13.96
N GLY A 116 -8.74 11.93 15.09
CA GLY A 116 -8.84 11.27 16.40
C GLY A 116 -7.94 10.05 16.59
N PHE A 117 -7.12 9.68 15.60
CA PHE A 117 -6.11 8.63 15.73
C PHE A 117 -4.72 9.23 15.94
N THR A 118 -3.98 8.64 16.88
CA THR A 118 -2.53 8.74 16.89
C THR A 118 -1.96 7.67 15.95
N LEU A 119 -0.71 7.82 15.52
CA LEU A 119 -0.01 6.73 14.82
C LEU A 119 -0.11 5.41 15.60
N GLY A 120 0.15 5.45 16.91
CA GLY A 120 0.08 4.26 17.76
C GLY A 120 -1.30 3.61 17.80
N SER A 121 -2.39 4.39 17.90
CA SER A 121 -3.74 3.83 17.89
C SER A 121 -4.15 3.31 16.52
N ARG A 122 -3.69 3.93 15.41
CA ARG A 122 -3.95 3.43 14.06
C ARG A 122 -3.25 2.11 13.80
N LEU A 123 -2.00 1.99 14.23
CA LEU A 123 -1.24 0.75 14.12
C LEU A 123 -1.87 -0.39 14.93
N LYS A 124 -2.41 -0.09 16.11
CA LYS A 124 -3.18 -1.08 16.90
C LYS A 124 -4.45 -1.50 16.18
N ASP A 125 -5.17 -0.57 15.57
CA ASP A 125 -6.39 -0.89 14.84
C ASP A 125 -6.11 -1.74 13.58
N ILE A 126 -5.06 -1.43 12.82
CA ILE A 126 -4.62 -2.27 11.69
C ILE A 126 -4.28 -3.69 12.18
N ALA A 127 -3.58 -3.81 13.31
CA ALA A 127 -3.23 -5.12 13.88
C ALA A 127 -4.46 -5.93 14.33
N ALA A 128 -5.47 -5.25 14.88
CA ALA A 128 -6.69 -5.88 15.38
C ALA A 128 -7.68 -6.22 14.25
N ASN A 129 -7.71 -5.41 13.19
CA ASN A 129 -8.69 -5.48 12.11
C ASN A 129 -8.01 -5.50 10.72
N PRO A 130 -7.03 -6.37 10.46
CA PRO A 130 -6.22 -6.32 9.24
C PRO A 130 -7.06 -6.41 7.96
N SER A 131 -8.16 -7.18 7.98
CA SER A 131 -9.04 -7.36 6.82
C SER A 131 -9.78 -6.09 6.39
N LYS A 132 -9.83 -5.03 7.22
CA LYS A 132 -10.41 -3.73 6.83
C LYS A 132 -9.44 -2.88 6.00
N TYR A 133 -8.18 -3.31 5.91
CA TYR A 133 -7.10 -2.56 5.30
C TYR A 133 -6.56 -3.29 4.09
N TYR A 134 -6.03 -2.53 3.14
CA TYR A 134 -5.32 -3.08 1.99
C TYR A 134 -4.06 -2.31 1.70
N PHE A 135 -3.04 -3.03 1.26
CA PHE A 135 -1.84 -2.45 0.69
C PHE A 135 -2.06 -2.18 -0.79
N ASN A 136 -1.53 -1.07 -1.29
CA ASN A 136 -1.68 -0.67 -2.67
C ASN A 136 -0.38 -0.05 -3.17
N PHE A 137 0.06 -0.45 -4.36
CA PHE A 137 1.12 0.25 -5.10
C PHE A 137 0.51 1.08 -6.22
N HIS A 138 1.09 2.24 -6.48
CA HIS A 138 0.72 3.11 -7.58
C HIS A 138 1.90 3.21 -8.55
N SER A 139 1.60 3.18 -9.85
CA SER A 139 2.58 3.41 -10.91
C SER A 139 2.27 4.70 -11.66
N ILE A 140 3.20 5.19 -12.48
CA ILE A 140 2.94 6.31 -13.39
C ILE A 140 1.73 5.99 -14.27
N ALA A 141 1.64 4.78 -14.83
CA ALA A 141 0.52 4.43 -15.71
C ALA A 141 -0.82 4.47 -14.98
N SER A 142 -0.91 3.87 -13.78
CA SER A 142 -2.15 3.90 -13.00
C SER A 142 -2.50 5.34 -12.61
N TRP A 143 -1.53 6.11 -12.11
CA TRP A 143 -1.76 7.48 -11.69
C TRP A 143 -2.26 8.37 -12.83
N THR A 144 -1.55 8.37 -13.96
CA THR A 144 -1.91 9.18 -15.13
C THR A 144 -3.31 8.84 -15.65
N HIS A 145 -3.63 7.55 -15.76
CA HIS A 145 -4.95 7.14 -16.26
C HIS A 145 -6.08 7.63 -15.34
N TRP A 146 -6.00 7.32 -14.05
CA TRP A 146 -7.10 7.61 -13.12
C TRP A 146 -7.23 9.09 -12.74
N GLN A 147 -6.14 9.85 -12.89
CA GLN A 147 -6.18 11.30 -12.82
C GLN A 147 -6.98 11.89 -13.99
N ILE A 148 -6.79 11.40 -15.22
CA ILE A 148 -7.55 11.84 -16.40
C ILE A 148 -9.04 11.50 -16.25
N GLU A 149 -9.36 10.32 -15.70
CA GLU A 149 -10.73 9.88 -15.45
C GLU A 149 -11.40 10.57 -14.25
N GLY A 150 -10.69 11.42 -13.51
CA GLY A 150 -11.22 12.13 -12.34
C GLY A 150 -11.56 11.23 -11.14
N LYS A 151 -11.02 10.01 -11.08
CA LYS A 151 -11.31 9.00 -10.03
C LYS A 151 -10.31 9.00 -8.87
N GLY A 152 -9.31 9.87 -8.91
CA GLY A 152 -8.26 9.95 -7.90
C GLY A 152 -7.26 8.77 -8.01
N PRO A 153 -6.42 8.55 -7.00
CA PRO A 153 -5.35 7.57 -7.08
C PRO A 153 -5.89 6.15 -6.91
N VAL A 154 -6.22 5.49 -8.03
CA VAL A 154 -6.39 4.03 -8.06
C VAL A 154 -5.04 3.39 -8.39
N GLY A 155 -4.69 2.34 -7.65
CA GLY A 155 -3.37 1.72 -7.75
C GLY A 155 -3.20 0.80 -8.95
N MET A 156 -1.98 0.30 -9.09
CA MET A 156 -1.52 -0.69 -10.05
C MET A 156 -1.82 -2.13 -9.58
N CYS A 157 -1.48 -2.45 -8.33
CA CYS A 157 -1.77 -3.74 -7.71
C CYS A 157 -2.08 -3.55 -6.22
N ARG A 158 -2.99 -4.35 -5.70
CA ARG A 158 -3.47 -4.26 -4.31
C ARG A 158 -3.67 -5.62 -3.68
N GLY A 159 -3.77 -5.64 -2.36
CA GLY A 159 -3.99 -6.84 -1.57
C GLY A 159 -4.47 -6.50 -0.17
N VAL A 160 -5.38 -7.31 0.37
CA VAL A 160 -5.83 -7.16 1.75
C VAL A 160 -4.66 -7.39 2.73
N MET A 161 -4.65 -6.66 3.85
CA MET A 161 -3.67 -6.89 4.91
C MET A 161 -4.03 -8.14 5.70
N GLN A 162 -3.01 -8.92 6.07
CA GLN A 162 -3.16 -10.17 6.80
C GLN A 162 -2.21 -10.24 8.00
N MET A 163 -2.64 -10.92 9.05
CA MET A 163 -1.75 -11.26 10.17
C MET A 163 -0.86 -12.41 9.75
N SER A 164 0.45 -12.24 9.88
CA SER A 164 1.36 -13.37 9.80
C SER A 164 1.05 -14.29 10.96
N GLN A 165 0.56 -15.51 10.69
CA GLN A 165 0.48 -16.53 11.72
C GLN A 165 1.90 -16.71 12.26
N ARG A 166 2.16 -16.27 13.49
CA ARG A 166 3.25 -16.88 14.26
C ARG A 166 2.89 -18.36 14.27
N ARG A 167 3.71 -19.22 13.67
CA ARG A 167 3.75 -20.61 14.11
C ARG A 167 4.05 -20.57 15.60
N LEU A 168 3.01 -20.63 16.43
CA LEU A 168 3.09 -21.23 17.76
C LEU A 168 3.32 -22.73 17.51
N GLY A 169 4.49 -23.06 16.96
CA GLY A 169 4.99 -24.42 16.91
C GLY A 169 5.55 -24.74 18.28
N SER A 170 4.70 -25.36 19.10
CA SER A 170 5.00 -26.26 20.22
C SER A 170 6.37 -26.14 20.86
N LEU A 171 6.48 -25.26 21.84
CA LEU A 171 7.22 -25.56 23.07
C LEU A 171 6.19 -26.16 24.02
N LEU A 172 5.94 -27.47 23.91
CA LEU A 172 5.30 -28.29 24.94
C LEU A 172 5.46 -29.77 24.57
N VAL A 173 6.25 -30.44 25.44
CA VAL A 173 6.55 -31.87 25.60
C VAL A 173 7.52 -32.49 24.59
#